data_AF-A0A0G1MAZ9-F1
#
_entry.id   AF-A0A0G1MAZ9-F1
#
_cell.length_a   1.000
_cell.length_b   1.000
_cell.length_c   1.000
_cell.angle_alpha   90.00
_cell.angle_beta   90.00
_cell.angle_gamma   90.00
#
_symmetry.space_group_name_H-M   'P 1'
#
loop_
_entity.id
_entity.type
_entity.pdbx_description
1 polymer ?
#
loop_
_entity_poly.entity_id
_entity_poly.type
_entity_poly.pdbx_seq_one_letter_code
_entity_poly.pdbx_strand_id
1 'polypeptide(L)' 'MSVQTLLPPRAKMDAVSVDPNDAESVFFASSGELHKSLDGGSTWKIIGLPMTGRVQSFWVNPYNTNIMFVVTR' A
#
# COMPACT_ATOMS: atom_id res chain seq x y z
N MET A 1 -8.57 -13.38 -17.44
CA MET A 1 -7.74 -12.95 -16.29
C MET A 1 -6.76 -11.93 -16.82
N SER A 2 -6.90 -10.66 -16.45
CA SER A 2 -5.96 -9.59 -16.80
C SER A 2 -4.93 -9.46 -15.68
N VAL A 3 -3.65 -9.38 -16.04
CA VAL A 3 -2.56 -9.07 -15.10
C VAL A 3 -2.20 -7.60 -15.31
N GLN A 4 -2.32 -6.79 -14.27
CA GLN A 4 -2.00 -5.37 -14.31
C GLN A 4 -0.72 -5.11 -13.51
N THR A 5 0.24 -4.41 -14.11
CA THR A 5 1.49 -4.05 -13.45
C THR A 5 1.28 -2.77 -12.65
N LEU A 6 1.19 -2.89 -11.32
CA LEU A 6 0.84 -1.81 -10.37
C LEU A 6 1.97 -0.79 -10.11
N LEU A 7 3.02 -0.74 -10.93
CA LEU A 7 4.27 -0.10 -10.53
C LEU A 7 4.31 1.42 -10.83
N PRO A 8 4.55 2.29 -9.83
CA PRO A 8 5.17 3.58 -10.12
C PRO A 8 6.58 3.31 -10.64
N PRO A 9 7.01 3.90 -11.77
CA PRO A 9 8.08 3.39 -12.64
C PRO A 9 9.50 3.28 -12.03
N ARG A 10 9.72 3.60 -10.74
CA ARG A 10 11.05 3.63 -10.10
C ARG A 10 11.09 3.29 -8.61
N ALA A 11 9.96 2.97 -7.95
CA ALA A 11 9.96 2.74 -6.51
C ALA A 11 10.31 1.28 -6.16
N LYS A 12 11.20 1.09 -5.19
CA LYS A 12 11.43 -0.22 -4.57
C LYS A 12 10.35 -0.46 -3.53
N MET A 13 9.41 -1.35 -3.82
CA MET A 13 8.37 -1.71 -2.86
C MET A 13 8.95 -2.64 -1.79
N ASP A 14 8.78 -2.26 -0.53
CA ASP A 14 9.12 -3.10 0.62
C ASP A 14 7.96 -4.04 0.98
N ALA A 15 6.72 -3.55 0.88
CA ALA A 15 5.51 -4.33 1.08
C ALA A 15 4.33 -3.72 0.30
N VAL A 16 3.29 -4.51 0.00
CA VAL A 16 2.07 -4.11 -0.70
C VAL A 16 0.86 -4.83 -0.13
N SER A 17 -0.30 -4.19 -0.11
CA SER A 17 -1.59 -4.79 0.26
C SER A 17 -2.72 -4.15 -0.54
N VAL A 18 -3.80 -4.90 -0.74
CA VAL A 18 -5.05 -4.43 -1.35
C VAL A 18 -6.12 -4.39 -0.26
N ASP A 19 -7.05 -3.44 -0.34
CA ASP A 19 -8.26 -3.45 0.49
C ASP A 19 -9.15 -4.65 0.07
N PRO A 20 -9.51 -5.55 1.00
CA PRO A 20 -10.32 -6.73 0.68
C PRO A 20 -11.75 -6.39 0.21
N ASN A 21 -12.26 -5.20 0.49
CA ASN A 21 -13.59 -4.75 0.09
C ASN A 21 -13.56 -3.80 -1.12
N ASP A 22 -12.38 -3.33 -1.54
CA ASP A 22 -12.20 -2.42 -2.66
C ASP A 22 -10.87 -2.68 -3.38
N ALA A 23 -10.92 -3.39 -4.50
CA ALA A 23 -9.73 -3.74 -5.27
C ALA A 23 -9.01 -2.51 -5.88
N GLU A 24 -9.67 -1.35 -5.99
CA GLU A 24 -9.06 -0.11 -6.47
C GLU A 24 -8.22 0.56 -5.39
N SER A 25 -8.48 0.27 -4.11
CA SER A 25 -7.77 0.79 -2.96
C SER A 25 -6.55 -0.08 -2.64
N VAL A 26 -5.38 0.35 -3.12
CA VAL A 26 -4.10 -0.36 -2.95
C VAL A 26 -3.15 0.47 -2.09
N PHE A 27 -2.36 -0.22 -1.26
CA PHE A 27 -1.36 0.38 -0.39
C PHE A 27 0.02 -0.23 -0.66
N PHE A 28 1.07 0.57 -0.71
CA PHE A 28 2.43 0.06 -0.68
C PHE A 28 3.34 0.93 0.19
N ALA A 29 4.40 0.33 0.70
CA ALA A 29 5.49 1.05 1.35
C ALA A 29 6.76 1.03 0.50
N SER A 30 7.46 2.15 0.48
CA SER A 30 8.77 2.30 -0.16
C SER A 30 9.61 3.27 0.66
N SER A 31 10.80 2.85 1.08
CA SER A 31 11.79 3.76 1.72
C SER A 31 11.25 4.52 2.95
N GLY A 32 10.32 3.92 3.70
CA GLY A 32 9.71 4.55 4.87
C GLY A 32 8.49 5.44 4.56
N GLU A 33 8.08 5.55 3.30
CA GLU A 33 6.85 6.25 2.92
C GLU A 33 5.71 5.25 2.68
N LEU A 34 4.50 5.65 3.08
CA LEU A 34 3.27 4.91 2.79
C LEU A 34 2.51 5.59 1.65
N HIS A 35 2.23 4.82 0.60
CA HIS A 35 1.51 5.26 -0.58
C HIS A 35 0.17 4.56 -0.68
N LYS A 36 -0.84 5.28 -1.20
CA LYS A 36 -2.17 4.77 -1.50
C LYS A 36 -2.58 5.10 -2.93
N SER A 37 -3.18 4.13 -3.61
CA SER A 37 -3.93 4.30 -4.85
C SER A 37 -5.42 4.13 -4.57
N LEU A 38 -6.25 4.77 -5.40
CA LEU A 38 -7.72 4.64 -5.41
C LEU A 38 -8.23 4.27 -6.82
N ASP A 39 -7.31 3.83 -7.69
CA ASP A 39 -7.52 3.58 -9.11
C ASP A 39 -6.70 2.37 -9.58
N GLY A 40 -6.59 1.36 -8.70
CA GLY A 40 -6.02 0.06 -9.04
C GLY A 40 -4.52 0.13 -9.35
N GLY A 41 -3.82 1.08 -8.73
CA GLY A 41 -2.38 1.31 -8.92
C GLY A 41 -2.02 2.21 -10.10
N SER A 42 -2.98 2.86 -10.75
CA SER A 42 -2.73 3.78 -11.86
C SER A 42 -2.08 5.08 -11.38
N THR A 43 -2.51 5.60 -10.23
CA THR A 43 -1.93 6.77 -9.56
C THR A 43 -1.73 6.53 -8.06
N TRP A 44 -0.75 7.22 -7.48
CA TRP A 44 -0.32 7.01 -6.10
C TRP A 44 -0.20 8.33 -5.35
N LYS A 45 -0.69 8.37 -4.11
CA LYS A 45 -0.55 9.50 -3.17
C LYS A 45 0.17 9.04 -1.91
N ILE A 46 1.07 9.88 -1.40
CA ILE A 46 1.69 9.65 -0.09
C ILE A 46 0.66 9.98 0.99
N ILE A 47 0.40 9.03 1.88
CA ILE A 47 -0.63 9.14 2.94
C ILE A 47 -0.07 9.00 4.36
N GLY A 48 1.23 8.77 4.52
CA GLY A 48 1.90 8.63 5.80
C GLY A 48 3.16 9.48 5.90
N LEU A 49 3.48 9.92 7.12
CA LEU A 49 4.77 10.52 7.47
C LEU A 49 5.89 9.46 7.37
N PRO A 50 7.16 9.87 7.25
CA PRO A 50 8.27 8.92 7.24
C PRO A 50 8.20 8.03 8.47
N MET A 51 7.90 6.75 8.22
CA MET A 51 7.91 5.73 9.24
C MET A 51 9.35 5.56 9.72
N THR A 52 9.53 5.46 11.03
CA THR A 52 10.84 5.08 11.58
C THR A 52 11.02 3.59 11.27
N GLY A 53 11.85 3.29 10.27
CA GLY A 53 12.17 1.92 9.88
C GLY A 53 11.50 1.45 8.60
N ARG A 54 11.85 0.22 8.20
CA ARG A 54 11.31 -0.40 6.99
C ARG A 54 10.00 -1.08 7.31
N VAL A 55 8.97 -0.84 6.49
CA VAL A 55 7.72 -1.61 6.56
C VAL A 55 7.96 -3.03 6.08
N GLN A 56 7.60 -4.01 6.91
CA GLN A 56 7.72 -5.43 6.58
C GLN A 56 6.39 -6.03 6.10
N SER A 57 5.28 -5.56 6.66
CA SER A 57 3.96 -6.13 6.34
C SER A 57 2.85 -5.14 6.63
N PHE A 58 1.74 -5.36 5.94
CA PHE A 58 0.45 -4.71 6.14
C PHE A 58 -0.60 -5.74 6.55
N TRP A 59 -1.59 -5.33 7.33
CA TRP A 59 -2.84 -6.06 7.51
C TRP A 59 -4.00 -5.07 7.51
N VAL A 60 -4.88 -5.17 6.52
CA VAL A 60 -6.10 -4.36 6.41
C VAL A 60 -7.23 -5.12 7.09
N ASN A 61 -7.95 -4.48 8.01
CA ASN A 61 -9.08 -5.12 8.69
C ASN A 61 -10.22 -5.36 7.69
N PRO A 62 -10.61 -6.62 7.42
CA PRO A 62 -11.64 -6.93 6.43
C PRO A 62 -13.05 -6.48 6.84
N TYR A 63 -13.30 -6.24 8.13
CA TYR A 63 -14.59 -5.79 8.65
C TYR A 63 -14.69 -4.26 8.75
N ASN A 64 -13.56 -3.55 8.74
CA ASN A 64 -13.52 -2.09 8.74
C ASN A 64 -12.21 -1.61 8.12
N THR A 65 -12.25 -1.26 6.83
CA THR A 65 -11.05 -0.98 6.04
C THR A 65 -10.44 0.39 6.32
N ASN A 66 -11.07 1.18 7.19
CA ASN A 66 -10.46 2.37 7.79
C ASN A 66 -9.37 2.01 8.81
N ILE A 67 -9.27 0.75 9.24
CA ILE A 67 -8.27 0.26 10.17
C ILE A 67 -7.27 -0.61 9.42
N MET A 68 -6.00 -0.22 9.45
CA MET A 68 -4.89 -0.99 8.92
C MET A 68 -3.74 -0.99 9.92
N PHE A 69 -3.09 -2.14 10.08
CA PHE A 69 -1.90 -2.30 10.89
C PHE A 69 -0.68 -2.40 9.98
N VAL A 70 0.40 -1.73 10.39
CA VAL A 70 1.67 -1.72 9.69
C VAL A 70 2.73 -2.23 10.64
N VAL A 71 3.49 -3.24 10.21
CA VAL A 71 4.59 -3.80 10.98
C VAL A 71 5.90 -3.21 10.46
N THR A 72 6.61 -2.48 11.31
CA THR A 72 7.93 -1.93 11.01
C THR A 72 9.03 -2.70 11.73
N ARG A 73 10.26 -2.59 11.23
CA ARG A 73 11.47 -3.08 11.89
C ARG A 73 12.29 -1.93 12.46
#